data_AF-A0A2D5ES58-F1
#
_entry.id   AF-A0A2D5ES58-F1
#
_cell.length_a   1.000
_cell.length_b   1.000
_cell.length_c   1.000
_cell.angle_alpha   90.00
_cell.angle_beta   90.00
_cell.angle_gamma   90.00
#
_symmetry.space_group_name_H-M   'P 1'
#
loop_
_entity.id
_entity.type
_entity.pdbx_description
1 polymer ?
#
loop_
_entity_poly.entity_id
_entity_poly.type
_entity_poly.pdbx_seq_one_letter_code
_entity_poly.pdbx_strand_id
1 'polypeptide(L)'
;MVAACVGGDDDAWTELERRHGRAVQLVVLHVLDERRAEATGPDLTELPTVTARVWERVRRNGGGALRVWAGGQLAAYLAVLARREAERHVEDETPAAALVAHLPTPVFLTRDPALGERIAEKLEATLARLGPRASTFVRLRQRGLSLADVAATLGQPQPAVQEDLARVAERLAEVQGGETALAWRVQLDAATPMERVRVAVRTEDDGAFRRGRTVAEAAWRRMRERALRERVGWEPGPLQDAHSVAAFVDGSMRGSERAHAEGHLTTCVRSVDAVATLVLDLHGIRALRGREGLPDVSALAAACLATTRFRLAATLAKAADMTRPEAAPLFRLASAGRALQVGSAPRGEDSRVVSTRIPSDDEAPIVALEALVRGDARAAHRAIDDHAAKQTVGLRLRLLAGASGPDLGEARAIAERVSEMTSPDPGLGVDAMMVRALPEGRALPWESLTERLRDVVRDAMRFALSRL
;
A
#
# COMPACT_ATOMS: atom_id res chain seq x y z
N MET A 1 5.76 -22.05 24.56
CA MET A 1 5.72 -22.40 23.12
C MET A 1 7.11 -22.51 22.53
N VAL A 2 7.85 -21.41 22.21
CA VAL A 2 9.17 -21.50 21.56
C VAL A 2 10.17 -22.41 22.31
N ALA A 3 10.27 -22.29 23.63
CA ALA A 3 11.12 -23.16 24.44
C ALA A 3 10.76 -24.65 24.33
N ALA A 4 9.45 -24.97 24.23
CA ALA A 4 8.98 -26.34 24.06
C ALA A 4 9.29 -26.87 22.65
N CYS A 5 9.13 -26.06 21.60
CA CYS A 5 9.56 -26.41 20.23
C CYS A 5 11.06 -26.75 20.17
N VAL A 6 11.90 -25.93 20.81
CA VAL A 6 13.36 -26.15 20.90
C VAL A 6 13.69 -27.40 21.72
N GLY A 7 12.85 -27.74 22.71
CA GLY A 7 12.91 -28.96 23.50
C GLY A 7 12.45 -30.23 22.76
N GLY A 8 11.95 -30.11 21.52
CA GLY A 8 11.51 -31.25 20.71
C GLY A 8 10.04 -31.64 20.89
N ASP A 9 9.20 -30.76 21.42
CA ASP A 9 7.76 -30.99 21.58
C ASP A 9 7.00 -30.77 20.26
N ASP A 10 6.47 -31.85 19.69
CA ASP A 10 5.71 -31.85 18.42
C ASP A 10 4.36 -31.12 18.52
N ASP A 11 3.71 -31.13 19.68
CA ASP A 11 2.46 -30.40 19.89
C ASP A 11 2.75 -28.89 19.90
N ALA A 12 3.86 -28.48 20.50
CA ALA A 12 4.31 -27.09 20.46
C ALA A 12 4.63 -26.63 19.03
N TRP A 13 5.21 -27.49 18.18
CA TRP A 13 5.42 -27.21 16.76
C TRP A 13 4.11 -27.05 15.99
N THR A 14 3.14 -27.94 16.24
CA THR A 14 1.81 -27.88 15.63
C THR A 14 1.09 -26.58 16.00
N GLU A 15 1.14 -26.18 17.28
CA GLU A 15 0.55 -24.92 17.75
C GLU A 15 1.27 -23.69 17.18
N LEU A 16 2.61 -23.74 17.06
CA LEU A 16 3.39 -22.67 16.44
C LEU A 16 2.98 -22.46 14.97
N GLU A 17 2.84 -23.55 14.22
CA GLU A 17 2.40 -23.52 12.82
C GLU A 17 0.96 -23.06 12.70
N ARG A 18 0.06 -23.51 13.59
CA ARG A 18 -1.33 -23.04 13.63
C ARG A 18 -1.40 -21.52 13.85
N ARG A 19 -0.61 -20.99 14.77
CA ARG A 19 -0.62 -19.57 15.15
C ARG A 19 0.04 -18.65 14.12
N HIS A 20 1.10 -19.12 13.46
CA HIS A 20 1.91 -18.29 12.56
C HIS A 20 1.88 -18.71 11.09
N GLY A 21 1.20 -19.81 10.74
CA GLY A 21 1.13 -20.37 9.40
C GLY A 21 0.59 -19.37 8.38
N ARG A 22 -0.53 -18.70 8.68
CA ARG A 22 -1.08 -17.64 7.81
C ARG A 22 -0.13 -16.48 7.60
N ALA A 23 0.63 -16.11 8.63
CA ALA A 23 1.62 -15.03 8.53
C ALA A 23 2.77 -15.42 7.59
N VAL A 24 3.27 -16.66 7.70
CA VAL A 24 4.29 -17.22 6.80
C VAL A 24 3.76 -17.29 5.36
N GLN A 25 2.57 -17.86 5.15
CA GLN A 25 1.93 -17.96 3.85
C GLN A 25 1.76 -16.60 3.17
N LEU A 26 1.34 -15.58 3.93
CA LEU A 26 1.17 -14.22 3.41
C LEU A 26 2.50 -13.64 2.90
N VAL A 27 3.58 -13.81 3.65
CA VAL A 27 4.92 -13.33 3.24
C VAL A 27 5.41 -14.06 2.00
N VAL A 28 5.20 -15.38 1.93
CA VAL A 28 5.53 -16.17 0.73
C VAL A 28 4.74 -15.66 -0.48
N LEU A 29 3.43 -15.46 -0.34
CA LEU A 29 2.58 -14.91 -1.39
C LEU A 29 3.02 -13.51 -1.83
N HIS A 30 3.44 -12.66 -0.89
CA HIS A 30 3.98 -11.35 -1.21
C HIS A 30 5.23 -11.44 -2.10
N VAL A 31 6.16 -12.34 -1.77
CA VAL A 31 7.38 -12.57 -2.59
C VAL A 31 7.03 -13.11 -3.97
N LEU A 32 6.13 -14.10 -4.06
CA LEU A 32 5.69 -14.65 -5.34
C LEU A 32 5.00 -13.59 -6.20
N ASP A 33 4.14 -12.76 -5.59
CA ASP A 33 3.43 -11.65 -6.22
C ASP A 33 4.40 -10.59 -6.76
N GLU A 34 5.44 -10.25 -5.99
CA GLU A 34 6.52 -9.35 -6.38
C GLU A 34 7.34 -9.92 -7.54
N ARG A 35 7.66 -11.20 -7.53
CA ARG A 35 8.58 -11.80 -8.52
C ARG A 35 7.90 -12.25 -9.81
N ARG A 36 6.58 -12.50 -9.82
CA ARG A 36 5.83 -13.02 -10.99
C ARG A 36 4.80 -12.01 -11.55
N ALA A 37 4.99 -10.71 -11.30
CA ALA A 37 3.92 -9.71 -11.48
C ALA A 37 3.47 -9.43 -12.92
N GLU A 38 4.34 -9.60 -13.92
CA GLU A 38 4.10 -9.08 -15.28
C GLU A 38 3.59 -10.12 -16.30
N ALA A 39 3.65 -11.43 -16.03
CA ALA A 39 3.34 -12.46 -17.04
C ALA A 39 2.08 -13.32 -16.75
N THR A 40 1.85 -13.76 -15.51
CA THR A 40 0.86 -14.83 -15.21
C THR A 40 0.12 -14.67 -13.88
N GLY A 41 0.62 -13.83 -12.99
CA GLY A 41 0.17 -13.76 -11.60
C GLY A 41 0.78 -14.85 -10.72
N PRO A 42 0.62 -14.76 -9.38
CA PRO A 42 1.20 -15.76 -8.48
C PRO A 42 0.52 -17.11 -8.73
N ASP A 43 1.31 -18.14 -9.02
CA ASP A 43 0.83 -19.51 -9.05
C ASP A 43 0.61 -19.97 -7.60
N LEU A 44 -0.66 -20.10 -7.21
CA LEU A 44 -1.02 -20.52 -5.86
C LEU A 44 -0.62 -21.98 -5.57
N THR A 45 -0.27 -22.77 -6.58
CA THR A 45 0.20 -24.16 -6.41
C THR A 45 1.62 -24.22 -5.83
N GLU A 46 2.41 -23.15 -5.96
CA GLU A 46 3.76 -23.06 -5.37
C GLU A 46 3.70 -22.85 -3.83
N LEU A 47 2.62 -22.23 -3.34
CA LEU A 47 2.50 -21.77 -1.95
C LEU A 47 2.71 -22.90 -0.91
N PRO A 48 2.07 -24.09 -1.02
CA PRO A 48 2.29 -25.17 -0.05
C PRO A 48 3.73 -25.64 -0.01
N THR A 49 4.36 -25.78 -1.18
CA THR A 49 5.76 -26.23 -1.33
C THR A 49 6.73 -25.26 -0.66
N VAL A 50 6.61 -23.96 -0.93
CA VAL A 50 7.49 -22.96 -0.33
C VAL A 50 7.23 -22.83 1.17
N THR A 51 5.97 -22.84 1.60
CA THR A 51 5.61 -22.79 3.03
C THR A 51 6.19 -23.97 3.81
N ALA A 52 6.14 -25.19 3.24
CA ALA A 52 6.75 -26.37 3.85
C ALA A 52 8.27 -26.21 4.01
N ARG A 53 8.98 -25.67 3.00
CA ARG A 53 10.42 -25.39 3.09
C ARG A 53 10.76 -24.36 4.18
N VAL A 54 9.92 -23.35 4.38
CA VAL A 54 10.08 -22.39 5.49
C VAL A 54 10.03 -23.12 6.82
N TRP A 55 9.01 -23.93 7.05
CA TRP A 55 8.85 -24.66 8.32
C TRP A 55 9.92 -25.72 8.53
N GLU A 56 10.32 -26.43 7.49
CA GLU A 56 11.47 -27.35 7.53
C GLU A 56 12.74 -26.62 7.97
N ARG A 57 13.00 -25.43 7.42
CA ARG A 57 14.14 -24.59 7.84
C ARG A 57 14.03 -24.15 9.29
N VAL A 58 12.85 -23.76 9.76
CA VAL A 58 12.65 -23.35 11.15
C VAL A 58 12.91 -24.53 12.10
N ARG A 59 12.44 -25.72 11.75
CA ARG A 59 12.59 -26.97 12.53
C ARG A 59 14.00 -27.56 12.48
N ARG A 60 14.78 -27.27 11.42
CA ARG A 60 16.13 -27.82 11.19
C ARG A 60 17.04 -27.67 12.42
N ASN A 61 17.89 -28.66 12.66
CA ASN A 61 18.83 -28.73 13.80
C ASN A 61 18.14 -28.58 15.17
N GLY A 62 16.91 -29.09 15.31
CA GLY A 62 16.11 -29.02 16.54
C GLY A 62 15.64 -27.61 16.86
N GLY A 63 15.15 -26.87 15.87
CA GLY A 63 14.72 -25.48 16.06
C GLY A 63 15.88 -24.48 16.09
N GLY A 64 16.96 -24.74 15.35
CA GLY A 64 18.16 -23.89 15.38
C GLY A 64 17.87 -22.41 15.08
N ALA A 65 16.93 -22.13 14.17
CA ALA A 65 16.49 -20.77 13.89
C ALA A 65 15.79 -20.11 15.11
N LEU A 66 14.99 -20.88 15.86
CA LEU A 66 14.29 -20.39 17.05
C LEU A 66 15.23 -20.18 18.25
N ARG A 67 16.36 -20.91 18.34
CA ARG A 67 17.37 -20.70 19.39
C ARG A 67 18.06 -19.34 19.30
N VAL A 68 18.20 -18.82 18.07
CA VAL A 68 18.85 -17.52 17.80
C VAL A 68 17.86 -16.36 18.01
N TRP A 69 16.56 -16.65 18.13
CA TRP A 69 15.57 -15.62 18.40
C TRP A 69 15.67 -15.16 19.87
N ALA A 70 16.21 -13.95 20.08
CA ALA A 70 16.46 -13.40 21.41
C ALA A 70 15.31 -12.53 21.99
N GLY A 71 14.07 -12.77 21.56
CA GLY A 71 12.89 -12.02 22.01
C GLY A 71 12.29 -11.09 20.95
N GLY A 72 11.35 -10.22 21.34
CA GLY A 72 10.57 -9.39 20.43
C GLY A 72 9.34 -10.10 19.85
N GLN A 73 8.89 -9.70 18.67
CA GLN A 73 7.76 -10.31 17.97
C GLN A 73 8.23 -11.45 17.07
N LEU A 74 7.91 -12.69 17.46
CA LEU A 74 8.24 -13.88 16.68
C LEU A 74 7.74 -13.81 15.22
N ALA A 75 6.59 -13.16 14.98
CA ALA A 75 6.04 -12.97 13.65
C ALA A 75 6.97 -12.14 12.73
N ALA A 76 7.69 -11.15 13.26
CA ALA A 76 8.66 -10.37 12.48
C ALA A 76 9.87 -11.22 12.09
N TYR A 77 10.36 -12.02 13.03
CA TYR A 77 11.48 -12.93 12.76
C TYR A 77 11.11 -14.03 11.74
N LEU A 78 9.94 -14.67 11.91
CA LEU A 78 9.43 -15.65 10.96
C LEU A 78 9.18 -15.04 9.58
N ALA A 79 8.73 -13.78 9.48
CA ALA A 79 8.59 -13.09 8.20
C ALA A 79 9.93 -12.92 7.47
N VAL A 80 11.01 -12.56 8.17
CA VAL A 80 12.34 -12.47 7.54
C VAL A 80 12.80 -13.84 7.02
N LEU A 81 12.57 -14.91 7.80
CA LEU A 81 12.92 -16.27 7.38
C LEU A 81 12.08 -16.72 6.18
N ALA A 82 10.76 -16.51 6.23
CA ALA A 82 9.84 -16.86 5.15
C ALA A 82 10.22 -16.17 3.84
N ARG A 83 10.53 -14.88 3.90
CA ARG A 83 10.97 -14.10 2.74
C ARG A 83 12.28 -14.62 2.16
N ARG A 84 13.30 -14.87 2.99
CA ARG A 84 14.59 -15.41 2.54
C ARG A 84 14.43 -16.75 1.81
N GLU A 85 13.56 -17.63 2.30
CA GLU A 85 13.30 -18.92 1.64
C GLU A 85 12.48 -18.78 0.37
N ALA A 86 11.46 -17.92 0.36
CA ALA A 86 10.69 -17.65 -0.85
C ALA A 86 11.57 -17.00 -1.94
N GLU A 87 12.44 -16.05 -1.58
CA GLU A 87 13.38 -15.43 -2.54
C GLU A 87 14.36 -16.43 -3.14
N ARG A 88 14.81 -17.43 -2.37
CA ARG A 88 15.61 -18.56 -2.88
C ARG A 88 14.82 -19.51 -3.76
N HIS A 89 13.52 -19.70 -3.46
CA HIS A 89 12.68 -20.53 -4.30
C HIS A 89 12.49 -19.92 -5.70
N VAL A 90 12.32 -18.60 -5.76
CA VAL A 90 12.10 -17.87 -7.02
C VAL A 90 13.43 -17.51 -7.72
N GLU A 91 14.49 -18.31 -7.54
CA GLU A 91 15.88 -18.06 -8.03
C GLU A 91 16.04 -17.81 -9.56
N ASP A 92 14.97 -17.72 -10.33
CA ASP A 92 14.98 -17.20 -11.71
C ASP A 92 15.41 -15.72 -11.75
N GLU A 93 16.03 -15.30 -12.86
CA GLU A 93 16.45 -13.93 -13.16
C GLU A 93 15.30 -12.90 -13.25
N THR A 94 14.10 -13.25 -12.79
CA THR A 94 12.93 -12.39 -12.87
C THR A 94 13.12 -11.18 -11.94
N PRO A 95 13.14 -9.95 -12.49
CA PRO A 95 13.20 -8.73 -11.70
C PRO A 95 12.09 -8.70 -10.64
N ALA A 96 12.42 -8.24 -9.43
CA ALA A 96 11.36 -7.93 -8.47
C ALA A 96 10.52 -6.79 -9.02
N ALA A 97 9.22 -7.03 -9.19
CA ALA A 97 8.26 -5.98 -9.43
C ALA A 97 8.16 -5.09 -8.19
N ALA A 98 7.71 -3.87 -8.40
CA ALA A 98 7.61 -2.89 -7.33
C ALA A 98 6.68 -3.38 -6.23
N LEU A 99 7.21 -3.46 -5.00
CA LEU A 99 6.45 -3.60 -3.76
C LEU A 99 5.36 -2.54 -3.76
N VAL A 100 4.12 -2.95 -4.01
CA VAL A 100 3.00 -2.05 -4.10
C VAL A 100 2.72 -1.44 -2.73
N ALA A 101 3.25 -0.25 -2.51
CA ALA A 101 2.50 0.82 -1.86
C ALA A 101 2.48 1.97 -2.87
N HIS A 102 1.34 2.07 -3.55
CA HIS A 102 1.18 3.00 -4.65
C HIS A 102 1.20 4.43 -4.12
N LEU A 103 2.14 5.19 -4.67
CA LEU A 103 2.01 6.63 -4.80
C LEU A 103 0.66 6.97 -5.44
N PRO A 104 0.12 8.18 -5.20
CA PRO A 104 -1.13 8.62 -5.82
C PRO A 104 -0.98 8.45 -7.33
N THR A 105 -1.56 7.37 -7.87
CA THR A 105 -1.50 7.11 -9.32
C THR A 105 -2.41 8.11 -10.00
N PRO A 106 -1.87 9.04 -10.78
CA PRO A 106 -2.67 9.96 -11.57
C PRO A 106 -3.19 9.26 -12.82
N VAL A 107 -4.28 9.85 -13.31
CA VAL A 107 -5.07 9.48 -14.48
C VAL A 107 -4.29 9.63 -15.79
N PHE A 108 -3.34 10.56 -15.80
CA PHE A 108 -2.71 11.07 -17.01
C PHE A 108 -1.31 10.51 -17.26
N LEU A 109 -0.98 9.39 -16.61
CA LEU A 109 0.31 8.75 -16.77
C LEU A 109 0.45 8.14 -18.17
N THR A 110 1.40 8.67 -18.92
CA THR A 110 2.01 7.87 -19.98
C THR A 110 2.71 6.65 -19.38
N ARG A 111 2.55 5.51 -20.07
CA ARG A 111 3.31 4.29 -19.80
C ARG A 111 4.57 4.19 -20.65
N ASP A 112 4.86 5.23 -21.44
CA ASP A 112 6.06 5.29 -22.26
C ASP A 112 7.32 5.38 -21.36
N PRO A 113 8.16 4.33 -21.32
CA PRO A 113 9.38 4.33 -20.51
C PRO A 113 10.42 5.33 -21.06
N ALA A 114 10.37 5.68 -22.35
CA ALA A 114 11.36 6.56 -22.97
C ALA A 114 11.25 8.02 -22.48
N LEU A 115 10.05 8.46 -22.10
CA LEU A 115 9.80 9.85 -21.68
C LEU A 115 10.56 10.21 -20.39
N GLY A 116 10.75 9.24 -19.49
CA GLY A 116 11.38 9.44 -18.18
C GLY A 116 12.89 9.22 -18.15
N GLU A 117 13.49 8.51 -19.12
CA GLU A 117 14.85 7.96 -19.01
C GLU A 117 15.93 9.02 -18.78
N ARG A 118 16.00 10.02 -19.66
CA ARG A 118 17.02 11.07 -19.61
C ARG A 118 16.93 11.93 -18.36
N ILE A 119 15.70 12.14 -17.86
CA ILE A 119 15.46 12.92 -16.66
C ILE A 119 15.75 12.08 -15.42
N ALA A 120 15.40 10.79 -15.43
CA ALA A 120 15.74 9.86 -14.35
C ALA A 120 17.26 9.82 -14.09
N GLU A 121 18.10 9.76 -15.12
CA GLU A 121 19.57 9.78 -14.97
C GLU A 121 20.07 11.06 -14.28
N LYS A 122 19.54 12.23 -14.66
CA LYS A 122 19.90 13.51 -14.03
C LYS A 122 19.43 13.59 -12.58
N LEU A 123 18.24 13.07 -12.30
CA LEU A 123 17.68 13.04 -10.95
C LEU A 123 18.43 12.05 -10.07
N GLU A 124 18.83 10.89 -10.57
CA GLU A 124 19.67 9.91 -9.85
C GLU A 124 21.02 10.52 -9.46
N ALA A 125 21.67 11.24 -10.37
CA ALA A 125 22.91 11.97 -10.06
C ALA A 125 22.69 13.04 -8.97
N THR A 126 21.50 13.65 -8.92
CA THR A 126 21.12 14.62 -7.89
C THR A 126 20.84 13.92 -6.56
N LEU A 127 20.12 12.79 -6.58
CA LEU A 127 19.82 11.96 -5.41
C LEU A 127 21.08 11.36 -4.78
N ALA A 128 22.08 10.99 -5.58
CA ALA A 128 23.37 10.48 -5.12
C ALA A 128 24.18 11.53 -4.33
N ARG A 129 23.90 12.83 -4.52
CA ARG A 129 24.54 13.94 -3.80
C ARG A 129 23.76 14.36 -2.54
N LEU A 130 22.62 13.74 -2.27
CA LEU A 130 21.89 14.00 -1.04
C LEU A 130 22.67 13.47 0.17
N GLY A 131 22.54 14.16 1.31
CA GLY A 131 23.04 13.64 2.56
C GLY A 131 22.39 12.28 2.90
N PRO A 132 23.07 11.40 3.67
CA PRO A 132 22.61 10.03 3.94
C PRO A 132 21.14 9.95 4.35
N ARG A 133 20.73 10.79 5.31
CA ARG A 133 19.35 10.87 5.81
C ARG A 133 18.31 11.14 4.72
N ALA A 134 18.54 12.14 3.86
CA ALA A 134 17.61 12.46 2.78
C ALA A 134 17.56 11.35 1.71
N SER A 135 18.70 10.70 1.43
CA SER A 135 18.77 9.53 0.56
C SER A 135 17.93 8.37 1.12
N THR A 136 18.00 8.12 2.43
CA THR A 136 17.20 7.09 3.11
C THR A 136 15.70 7.33 2.95
N PHE A 137 15.23 8.55 3.18
CA PHE A 137 13.81 8.88 3.01
C PHE A 137 13.34 8.58 1.59
N VAL A 138 14.09 9.03 0.58
CA VAL A 138 13.75 8.80 -0.83
C VAL A 138 13.74 7.31 -1.15
N ARG A 139 14.72 6.53 -0.68
CA ARG A 139 14.78 5.07 -0.92
C ARG A 139 13.62 4.33 -0.24
N LEU A 140 13.30 4.65 1.02
CA LEU A 140 12.13 4.09 1.71
C LEU A 140 10.83 4.44 0.94
N ARG A 141 10.72 5.67 0.41
CA ARG A 141 9.61 6.06 -0.47
C ARG A 141 9.58 5.31 -1.79
N GLN A 142 10.73 5.06 -2.42
CA GLN A 142 10.83 4.22 -3.63
C GLN A 142 10.39 2.78 -3.37
N ARG A 143 10.63 2.25 -2.17
CA ARG A 143 10.10 0.95 -1.72
C ARG A 143 8.62 0.98 -1.31
N GLY A 144 8.01 2.16 -1.31
CA GLY A 144 6.56 2.36 -1.18
C GLY A 144 6.09 2.82 0.21
N LEU A 145 6.94 2.83 1.23
CA LEU A 145 6.55 3.15 2.61
C LEU A 145 5.89 4.52 2.73
N SER A 146 4.71 4.62 3.35
CA SER A 146 4.04 5.92 3.55
C SER A 146 4.90 6.89 4.37
N LEU A 147 4.55 8.19 4.35
CA LEU A 147 5.23 9.16 5.20
C LEU A 147 5.24 8.75 6.69
N ALA A 148 4.13 8.18 7.18
CA ALA A 148 4.03 7.66 8.55
C ALA A 148 4.96 6.46 8.79
N ASP A 149 5.11 5.58 7.80
CA ASP A 149 6.00 4.42 7.89
C ASP A 149 7.47 4.84 7.92
N VAL A 150 7.85 5.81 7.09
CA VAL A 150 9.21 6.38 7.09
C VAL A 150 9.51 7.02 8.45
N ALA A 151 8.57 7.81 8.97
CA ALA A 151 8.67 8.46 10.27
C ALA A 151 8.83 7.44 11.41
N ALA A 152 7.98 6.42 11.46
CA ALA A 152 8.06 5.35 12.45
C ALA A 152 9.34 4.52 12.33
N THR A 153 9.76 4.21 11.10
CA THR A 153 10.98 3.41 10.82
C THR A 153 12.24 4.10 11.30
N LEU A 154 12.27 5.44 11.28
CA LEU A 154 13.45 6.24 11.64
C LEU A 154 13.30 6.95 12.99
N GLY A 155 12.23 6.68 13.73
CA GLY A 155 11.99 7.31 15.04
C GLY A 155 11.80 8.83 14.98
N GLN A 156 11.29 9.36 13.87
CA GLN A 156 11.15 10.81 13.65
C GLN A 156 9.68 11.26 13.64
N PRO A 157 9.38 12.52 14.02
CA PRO A 157 8.06 13.09 13.84
C PRO A 157 7.69 13.16 12.35
N GLN A 158 6.46 12.76 12.01
CA GLN A 158 5.94 12.80 10.64
C GLN A 158 6.07 14.19 9.97
N PRO A 159 5.80 15.33 10.66
CA PRO A 159 5.99 16.66 10.06
C PRO A 159 7.45 16.96 9.67
N ALA A 160 8.42 16.45 10.43
CA ALA A 160 9.84 16.65 10.14
C ALA A 160 10.27 15.89 8.87
N VAL A 161 9.81 14.64 8.71
CA VAL A 161 10.02 13.87 7.49
C VAL A 161 9.34 14.53 6.29
N GLN A 162 8.14 15.10 6.49
CA GLN A 162 7.41 15.82 5.45
C GLN A 162 8.20 17.03 4.95
N GLU A 163 8.75 17.83 5.86
CA GLU A 163 9.57 19.01 5.56
C GLU A 163 10.86 18.64 4.82
N ASP A 164 11.53 17.57 5.25
CA ASP A 164 12.72 17.03 4.57
C ASP A 164 12.40 16.58 3.15
N LEU A 165 11.30 15.86 2.94
CA LEU A 165 10.86 15.42 1.61
C LEU A 165 10.39 16.59 0.74
N ALA A 166 9.80 17.65 1.33
CA ALA A 166 9.47 18.87 0.61
C ALA A 166 10.73 19.58 0.09
N ARG A 167 11.81 19.66 0.89
CA ARG A 167 13.11 20.17 0.43
C ARG A 167 13.70 19.33 -0.71
N VAL A 168 13.57 18.00 -0.63
CA VAL A 168 13.99 17.13 -1.74
C VAL A 168 13.16 17.41 -2.99
N ALA A 169 11.85 17.60 -2.86
CA ALA A 169 10.97 17.92 -3.99
C ALA A 169 11.41 19.19 -4.74
N GLU A 170 11.76 20.26 -4.02
CA GLU A 170 12.28 21.50 -4.62
C GLU A 170 13.56 21.24 -5.44
N ARG A 171 14.51 20.49 -4.88
CA ARG A 171 15.76 20.12 -5.59
C ARG A 171 15.50 19.30 -6.85
N LEU A 172 14.55 18.37 -6.81
CA LEU A 172 14.18 17.56 -7.99
C LEU A 172 13.47 18.42 -9.05
N ALA A 173 12.69 19.42 -8.62
CA ALA A 173 12.05 20.35 -9.53
C ALA A 173 13.04 21.26 -10.23
N GLU A 174 14.08 21.76 -9.55
CA GLU A 174 15.16 22.57 -10.17
C GLU A 174 15.80 21.86 -11.37
N VAL A 175 16.05 20.56 -11.26
CA VAL A 175 16.57 19.72 -12.37
C VAL A 175 15.64 19.69 -13.58
N GLN A 176 14.34 19.92 -13.36
CA GLN A 176 13.28 19.96 -14.37
C GLN A 176 12.83 21.38 -14.74
N GLY A 177 13.52 22.43 -14.29
CA GLY A 177 13.16 23.83 -14.59
C GLY A 177 12.25 24.51 -13.56
N GLY A 178 12.11 23.97 -12.36
CA GLY A 178 11.53 24.62 -11.16
C GLY A 178 10.01 24.58 -11.04
N GLU A 179 9.26 24.64 -12.16
CA GLU A 179 7.79 24.76 -12.12
C GLU A 179 7.05 23.51 -11.59
N THR A 180 7.74 22.38 -11.40
CA THR A 180 7.18 21.08 -10.99
C THR A 180 7.33 20.78 -9.50
N ALA A 181 7.74 21.73 -8.66
CA ALA A 181 7.94 21.51 -7.21
C ALA A 181 6.71 20.90 -6.52
N LEU A 182 5.52 21.43 -6.78
CA LEU A 182 4.28 20.88 -6.23
C LEU A 182 3.98 19.46 -6.73
N ALA A 183 4.32 19.13 -7.98
CA ALA A 183 4.17 17.77 -8.51
C ALA A 183 5.11 16.80 -7.78
N TRP A 184 6.37 17.19 -7.54
CA TRP A 184 7.30 16.38 -6.76
C TRP A 184 6.89 16.22 -5.30
N ARG A 185 6.29 17.24 -4.69
CA ARG A 185 5.75 17.12 -3.33
C ARG A 185 4.63 16.09 -3.25
N VAL A 186 3.73 16.04 -4.24
CA VAL A 186 2.72 14.96 -4.34
C VAL A 186 3.41 13.61 -4.54
N GLN A 187 4.39 13.53 -5.44
CA GLN A 187 5.12 12.30 -5.75
C GLN A 187 5.95 11.75 -4.58
N LEU A 188 6.37 12.60 -3.65
CA LEU A 188 7.11 12.19 -2.45
C LEU A 188 6.22 12.01 -1.23
N ASP A 189 4.90 12.19 -1.35
CA ASP A 189 3.93 12.16 -0.24
C ASP A 189 4.13 13.30 0.78
N ALA A 190 4.72 14.42 0.34
CA ALA A 190 4.98 15.61 1.14
C ALA A 190 3.91 16.71 0.97
N ALA A 191 2.95 16.50 0.06
CA ALA A 191 1.86 17.44 -0.21
C ALA A 191 0.69 17.26 0.77
N THR A 192 0.16 18.39 1.26
CA THR A 192 -1.09 18.44 2.03
C THR A 192 -2.31 18.08 1.15
N PRO A 193 -3.47 17.72 1.73
CA PRO A 193 -4.69 17.45 0.95
C PRO A 193 -5.08 18.61 0.02
N MET A 194 -4.92 19.86 0.46
CA MET A 194 -5.20 21.05 -0.34
C MET A 194 -4.21 21.20 -1.50
N GLU A 195 -2.91 20.95 -1.28
CA GLU A 195 -1.90 20.98 -2.33
C GLU A 195 -2.16 19.90 -3.39
N ARG A 196 -2.62 18.71 -2.98
CA ARG A 196 -3.01 17.64 -3.91
C ARG A 196 -4.15 18.06 -4.82
N VAL A 197 -5.20 18.68 -4.27
CA VAL A 197 -6.32 19.21 -5.08
C VAL A 197 -5.82 20.29 -6.04
N ARG A 198 -5.00 21.24 -5.57
CA ARG A 198 -4.43 22.28 -6.46
C ARG A 198 -3.62 21.68 -7.60
N VAL A 199 -2.79 20.68 -7.31
CA VAL A 199 -1.99 19.97 -8.30
C VAL A 199 -2.89 19.23 -9.30
N ALA A 200 -3.93 18.54 -8.83
CA ALA A 200 -4.87 17.83 -9.70
C ALA A 200 -5.65 18.78 -10.62
N VAL A 201 -6.21 19.87 -10.08
CA VAL A 201 -6.91 20.91 -10.86
C VAL A 201 -5.96 21.54 -11.88
N ARG A 202 -4.76 21.96 -11.45
CA ARG A 202 -3.78 22.54 -12.36
C ARG A 202 -3.35 21.56 -13.45
N THR A 203 -3.29 20.26 -13.16
CA THR A 203 -2.99 19.23 -14.17
C THR A 203 -4.08 19.16 -15.24
N GLU A 204 -5.34 19.35 -14.87
CA GLU A 204 -6.46 19.40 -15.82
C GLU A 204 -6.49 20.71 -16.62
N ASP A 205 -6.14 21.84 -16.01
CA ASP A 205 -6.33 23.16 -16.62
C ASP A 205 -5.07 23.72 -17.33
N ASP A 206 -3.86 23.35 -16.89
CA ASP A 206 -2.57 23.85 -17.40
C ASP A 206 -1.81 22.74 -18.15
N GLY A 207 -1.84 22.80 -19.48
CA GLY A 207 -1.19 21.83 -20.35
C GLY A 207 0.34 21.81 -20.24
N ALA A 208 0.99 22.92 -19.85
CA ALA A 208 2.44 22.96 -19.65
C ALA A 208 2.82 22.27 -18.34
N PHE A 209 2.13 22.60 -17.25
CA PHE A 209 2.29 21.92 -15.97
C PHE A 209 2.01 20.42 -16.09
N ARG A 210 0.94 20.02 -16.81
CA ARG A 210 0.63 18.62 -17.10
C ARG A 210 1.83 17.89 -17.72
N ARG A 211 2.47 18.46 -18.75
CA ARG A 211 3.64 17.85 -19.40
C ARG A 211 4.82 17.71 -18.43
N GLY A 212 5.16 18.76 -17.68
CA GLY A 212 6.25 18.72 -16.71
C GLY A 212 6.03 17.66 -15.64
N ARG A 213 4.80 17.60 -15.12
CA ARG A 213 4.36 16.59 -14.16
C ARG A 213 4.45 15.16 -14.71
N THR A 214 3.95 14.91 -15.92
CA THR A 214 4.04 13.59 -16.55
C THR A 214 5.48 13.11 -16.66
N VAL A 215 6.43 14.01 -16.98
CA VAL A 215 7.86 13.70 -17.01
C VAL A 215 8.40 13.37 -15.61
N ALA A 216 8.03 14.13 -14.58
CA ALA A 216 8.41 13.84 -13.18
C ALA A 216 7.98 12.45 -12.73
N GLU A 217 6.73 12.09 -13.03
CA GLU A 217 6.17 10.79 -12.64
C GLU A 217 6.79 9.62 -13.42
N ALA A 218 7.02 9.80 -14.72
CA ALA A 218 7.72 8.82 -15.55
C ALA A 218 9.17 8.60 -15.05
N ALA A 219 9.88 9.70 -14.76
CA ALA A 219 11.23 9.63 -14.22
C ALA A 219 11.25 8.96 -12.84
N TRP A 220 10.33 9.29 -11.94
CA TRP A 220 10.23 8.62 -10.65
C TRP A 220 9.97 7.12 -10.78
N ARG A 221 9.02 6.72 -11.64
CA ARG A 221 8.75 5.30 -11.91
C ARG A 221 10.01 4.60 -12.39
N ARG A 222 10.76 5.23 -13.29
CA ARG A 222 11.98 4.67 -13.85
C ARG A 222 13.09 4.51 -12.81
N MET A 223 13.34 5.55 -12.01
CA MET A 223 14.30 5.49 -10.89
C MET A 223 13.93 4.38 -9.92
N ARG A 224 12.63 4.23 -9.63
CA ARG A 224 12.12 3.16 -8.77
C ARG A 224 12.37 1.79 -9.39
N GLU A 225 12.04 1.57 -10.65
CA GLU A 225 12.32 0.31 -11.36
C GLU A 225 13.80 -0.09 -11.31
N ARG A 226 14.71 0.87 -11.52
CA ARG A 226 16.16 0.65 -11.44
C ARG A 226 16.58 0.27 -10.02
N ALA A 227 16.15 1.04 -9.02
CA ALA A 227 16.45 0.75 -7.61
C ALA A 227 15.95 -0.64 -7.17
N LEU A 228 14.79 -1.08 -7.69
CA LEU A 228 14.24 -2.40 -7.38
C LEU A 228 15.02 -3.56 -8.02
N ARG A 229 15.69 -3.30 -9.16
CA ARG A 229 16.51 -4.29 -9.88
C ARG A 229 17.94 -4.39 -9.35
N GLU A 230 18.43 -3.35 -8.71
CA GLU A 230 19.80 -3.29 -8.23
C GLU A 230 20.06 -4.35 -7.16
N ARG A 231 20.98 -5.28 -7.43
CA ARG A 231 21.46 -6.26 -6.45
C ARG A 231 22.62 -5.64 -5.68
N VAL A 232 22.36 -5.20 -4.45
CA VAL A 232 23.40 -4.59 -3.60
C VAL A 232 24.05 -5.64 -2.69
N GLY A 233 25.36 -5.53 -2.49
CA GLY A 233 26.10 -6.31 -1.49
C GLY A 233 25.63 -6.00 -0.06
N TRP A 234 25.90 -6.90 0.89
CA TRP A 234 25.79 -6.56 2.31
C TRP A 234 27.04 -5.81 2.75
N GLU A 235 26.86 -4.63 3.34
CA GLU A 235 27.91 -4.01 4.14
C GLU A 235 27.92 -4.60 5.56
N PRO A 236 29.10 -4.84 6.17
CA PRO A 236 29.27 -5.05 7.62
C PRO A 236 28.42 -4.09 8.45
N GLY A 237 27.63 -4.59 9.41
CA GLY A 237 26.79 -3.71 10.22
C GLY A 237 25.76 -4.38 11.15
N PRO A 238 25.02 -3.58 11.94
CA PRO A 238 24.04 -4.05 12.91
C PRO A 238 22.76 -4.64 12.29
N LEU A 239 22.55 -4.56 10.97
CA LEU A 239 21.32 -5.03 10.31
C LEU A 239 21.58 -6.18 9.33
N GLN A 240 22.58 -7.03 9.60
CA GLN A 240 23.01 -8.06 8.65
C GLN A 240 22.27 -9.39 8.75
N ASP A 241 21.84 -9.77 9.95
CA ASP A 241 21.17 -11.03 10.19
C ASP A 241 19.63 -10.86 10.31
N ALA A 242 18.93 -11.99 10.31
CA ALA A 242 17.46 -11.96 10.34
C ALA A 242 16.91 -11.48 11.68
N HIS A 243 17.61 -11.76 12.78
CA HIS A 243 17.21 -11.36 14.12
C HIS A 243 17.30 -9.85 14.26
N SER A 244 18.41 -9.24 13.87
CA SER A 244 18.65 -7.81 14.00
C SER A 244 17.68 -6.98 13.13
N VAL A 245 17.39 -7.41 11.91
CA VAL A 245 16.37 -6.75 11.06
C VAL A 245 14.97 -6.87 11.69
N ALA A 246 14.61 -8.05 12.20
CA ALA A 246 13.32 -8.24 12.88
C ALA A 246 13.19 -7.37 14.13
N ALA A 247 14.24 -7.35 14.96
CA ALA A 247 14.28 -6.57 16.20
C ALA A 247 14.23 -5.05 15.95
N PHE A 248 14.86 -4.60 14.85
CA PHE A 248 14.77 -3.23 14.41
C PHE A 248 13.33 -2.86 14.04
N VAL A 249 12.69 -3.63 13.16
CA VAL A 249 11.37 -3.26 12.61
C VAL A 249 10.24 -3.42 13.63
N ASP A 250 10.32 -4.41 14.52
CA ASP A 250 9.30 -4.61 15.55
C ASP A 250 9.46 -3.69 16.79
N GLY A 251 10.56 -2.92 16.84
CA GLY A 251 10.86 -1.97 17.90
C GLY A 251 11.36 -2.61 19.20
N SER A 252 11.81 -3.87 19.17
CA SER A 252 12.46 -4.50 20.31
C SER A 252 13.92 -4.07 20.48
N MET A 253 14.58 -3.61 19.41
CA MET A 253 15.88 -2.96 19.47
C MET A 253 15.78 -1.56 20.13
N ARG A 254 16.63 -1.26 21.13
CA ARG A 254 16.55 -0.03 21.94
C ARG A 254 17.90 0.64 22.16
N GLY A 255 17.88 1.88 22.65
CA GLY A 255 19.07 2.59 23.10
C GLY A 255 20.14 2.78 22.02
N SER A 256 21.40 2.56 22.39
CA SER A 256 22.56 2.73 21.50
C SER A 256 22.55 1.78 20.30
N GLU A 257 22.06 0.55 20.48
CA GLU A 257 21.94 -0.43 19.40
C GLU A 257 20.99 0.07 18.31
N ARG A 258 19.83 0.58 18.73
CA ARG A 258 18.85 1.18 17.82
C ARG A 258 19.42 2.40 17.09
N ALA A 259 20.07 3.30 17.81
CA ALA A 259 20.69 4.49 17.20
C ALA A 259 21.79 4.12 16.19
N HIS A 260 22.59 3.08 16.48
CA HIS A 260 23.59 2.58 15.54
C HIS A 260 22.97 1.94 14.30
N ALA A 261 21.89 1.16 14.48
CA ALA A 261 21.14 0.58 13.37
C ALA A 261 20.46 1.64 12.50
N GLU A 262 19.90 2.69 13.07
CA GLU A 262 19.37 3.84 12.33
C GLU A 262 20.48 4.54 11.54
N GLY A 263 21.65 4.75 12.14
CA GLY A 263 22.83 5.28 11.45
C GLY A 263 23.25 4.41 10.27
N HIS A 264 23.37 3.10 10.47
CA HIS A 264 23.73 2.16 9.40
C HIS A 264 22.67 2.05 8.30
N LEU A 265 21.37 2.14 8.66
CA LEU A 265 20.28 2.18 7.69
C LEU A 265 20.43 3.38 6.73
N THR A 266 21.04 4.48 7.18
CA THR A 266 21.26 5.64 6.31
C THR A 266 22.37 5.47 5.28
N THR A 267 23.26 4.50 5.46
CA THR A 267 24.40 4.25 4.57
C THR A 267 24.25 2.98 3.74
N CYS A 268 23.59 1.95 4.27
CA CYS A 268 23.48 0.64 3.63
C CYS A 268 22.14 0.46 2.91
N VAL A 269 22.19 0.48 1.57
CA VAL A 269 21.01 0.33 0.69
C VAL A 269 20.28 -0.99 0.95
N ARG A 270 21.02 -2.08 1.13
CA ARG A 270 20.42 -3.40 1.34
C ARG A 270 19.64 -3.47 2.66
N SER A 271 20.12 -2.78 3.70
CA SER A 271 19.41 -2.66 4.97
C SER A 271 18.10 -1.87 4.80
N VAL A 272 18.10 -0.82 3.97
CA VAL A 272 16.87 -0.07 3.62
C VAL A 272 15.85 -0.99 2.97
N ASP A 273 16.27 -1.81 2.04
CA ASP A 273 15.38 -2.73 1.31
C ASP A 273 14.80 -3.81 2.24
N ALA A 274 15.65 -4.42 3.08
CA ALA A 274 15.23 -5.44 4.03
C ALA A 274 14.22 -4.88 5.05
N VAL A 275 14.51 -3.69 5.60
CA VAL A 275 13.63 -3.00 6.55
C VAL A 275 12.31 -2.59 5.89
N ALA A 276 12.36 -1.95 4.73
CA ALA A 276 11.16 -1.52 4.00
C ALA A 276 10.21 -2.68 3.71
N THR A 277 10.79 -3.78 3.22
CA THR A 277 10.01 -4.96 2.84
C THR A 277 9.38 -5.62 4.07
N LEU A 278 10.13 -5.75 5.17
CA LEU A 278 9.59 -6.30 6.41
C LEU A 278 8.49 -5.43 7.02
N VAL A 279 8.61 -4.10 6.96
CA VAL A 279 7.55 -3.17 7.40
C VAL A 279 6.23 -3.46 6.66
N LEU A 280 6.29 -3.60 5.33
CA LEU A 280 5.12 -3.90 4.50
C LEU A 280 4.54 -5.29 4.79
N ASP A 281 5.39 -6.30 5.00
CA ASP A 281 4.95 -7.64 5.39
C ASP A 281 4.25 -7.64 6.75
N LEU A 282 4.79 -6.91 7.73
CA LEU A 282 4.17 -6.76 9.04
C LEU A 282 2.83 -6.04 8.99
N HIS A 283 2.59 -5.14 8.03
CA HIS A 283 1.25 -4.58 7.81
C HIS A 283 0.25 -5.66 7.43
N GLY A 284 0.63 -6.55 6.52
CA GLY A 284 -0.20 -7.69 6.12
C GLY A 284 -0.47 -8.61 7.31
N ILE A 285 0.55 -8.95 8.08
CA ILE A 285 0.44 -9.81 9.26
C ILE A 285 -0.45 -9.18 10.34
N ARG A 286 -0.31 -7.88 10.61
CA ARG A 286 -1.19 -7.16 11.55
C ARG A 286 -2.63 -7.19 11.06
N ALA A 287 -2.84 -7.08 9.74
CA ALA A 287 -4.16 -7.19 9.16
C ALA A 287 -4.78 -8.58 9.45
N LEU A 288 -4.02 -9.67 9.42
CA LEU A 288 -4.55 -11.01 9.70
C LEU A 288 -5.14 -11.19 11.12
N ARG A 289 -4.67 -10.45 12.13
CA ARG A 289 -5.09 -10.63 13.54
C ARG A 289 -6.59 -10.41 13.77
N GLY A 290 -7.24 -9.56 12.97
CA GLY A 290 -8.68 -9.33 13.06
C GLY A 290 -9.53 -10.32 12.25
N ARG A 291 -8.96 -11.44 11.79
CA ARG A 291 -9.57 -12.32 10.77
C ARG A 291 -9.49 -13.81 11.11
N GLU A 292 -9.39 -14.13 12.39
CA GLU A 292 -9.28 -15.52 12.85
C GLU A 292 -10.52 -16.34 12.49
N GLY A 293 -11.71 -15.73 12.51
CA GLY A 293 -12.96 -16.37 12.10
C GLY A 293 -13.14 -16.58 10.60
N LEU A 294 -12.25 -16.01 9.76
CA LEU A 294 -12.32 -16.21 8.31
C LEU A 294 -11.56 -17.48 7.89
N PRO A 295 -11.99 -18.14 6.81
CA PRO A 295 -11.23 -19.21 6.16
C PRO A 295 -9.88 -18.70 5.67
N ASP A 296 -8.88 -19.58 5.62
CA ASP A 296 -7.48 -19.20 5.34
C ASP A 296 -7.32 -18.33 4.08
N VAL A 297 -7.89 -18.77 2.95
CA VAL A 297 -7.78 -18.05 1.67
C VAL A 297 -8.47 -16.68 1.73
N SER A 298 -9.66 -16.60 2.34
CA SER A 298 -10.40 -15.35 2.53
C SER A 298 -9.65 -14.38 3.45
N ALA A 299 -9.03 -14.89 4.54
CA ALA A 299 -8.22 -14.11 5.45
C ALA A 299 -6.98 -13.52 4.76
N LEU A 300 -6.30 -14.33 3.94
CA LEU A 300 -5.16 -13.89 3.12
C LEU A 300 -5.59 -12.86 2.08
N ALA A 301 -6.72 -13.08 1.39
CA ALA A 301 -7.27 -12.12 0.43
C ALA A 301 -7.57 -10.76 1.09
N ALA A 302 -8.23 -10.79 2.25
CA ALA A 302 -8.56 -9.58 3.00
C ALA A 302 -7.30 -8.88 3.57
N ALA A 303 -6.26 -9.62 3.95
CA ALA A 303 -4.98 -9.04 4.35
C ALA A 303 -4.30 -8.34 3.17
N CYS A 304 -4.26 -8.98 1.99
CA CYS A 304 -3.71 -8.39 0.76
C CYS A 304 -4.49 -7.14 0.33
N LEU A 305 -5.82 -7.17 0.46
CA LEU A 305 -6.70 -6.04 0.18
C LEU A 305 -6.39 -4.86 1.12
N ALA A 306 -6.19 -5.13 2.42
CA ALA A 306 -5.84 -4.12 3.43
C ALA A 306 -4.48 -3.46 3.19
N THR A 307 -3.56 -4.15 2.50
CA THR A 307 -2.23 -3.65 2.13
C THR A 307 -2.15 -3.25 0.65
N THR A 308 -3.29 -2.99 0.00
CA THR A 308 -3.38 -2.50 -1.39
C THR A 308 -2.78 -3.44 -2.46
N ARG A 309 -2.58 -4.72 -2.15
CA ARG A 309 -2.19 -5.76 -3.11
C ARG A 309 -3.42 -6.31 -3.83
N PHE A 310 -4.13 -5.43 -4.53
CA PHE A 310 -5.46 -5.69 -5.10
C PHE A 310 -5.48 -6.85 -6.09
N ARG A 311 -4.43 -6.99 -6.91
CA ARG A 311 -4.30 -8.11 -7.85
C ARG A 311 -4.22 -9.45 -7.13
N LEU A 312 -3.30 -9.59 -6.17
CA LEU A 312 -3.17 -10.79 -5.34
C LEU A 312 -4.45 -11.08 -4.55
N ALA A 313 -5.06 -10.04 -3.96
CA ALA A 313 -6.33 -10.16 -3.26
C ALA A 313 -7.45 -10.69 -4.16
N ALA A 314 -7.54 -10.24 -5.42
CA ALA A 314 -8.53 -10.72 -6.37
C ALA A 314 -8.28 -12.18 -6.77
N THR A 315 -7.01 -12.57 -6.98
CA THR A 315 -6.64 -13.96 -7.27
C THR A 315 -7.04 -14.88 -6.10
N LEU A 316 -6.72 -14.49 -4.86
CA LEU A 316 -7.06 -15.26 -3.66
C LEU A 316 -8.58 -15.31 -3.44
N ALA A 317 -9.28 -14.18 -3.56
CA ALA A 317 -10.74 -14.14 -3.39
C ALA A 317 -11.47 -14.99 -4.43
N LYS A 318 -10.95 -15.06 -5.67
CA LYS A 318 -11.49 -15.95 -6.71
C LYS A 318 -11.19 -17.44 -6.45
N ALA A 319 -10.06 -17.73 -5.81
CA ALA A 319 -9.69 -19.08 -5.39
C ALA A 319 -10.44 -19.52 -4.13
N ALA A 320 -10.98 -18.58 -3.36
CA ALA A 320 -11.91 -18.88 -2.28
C ALA A 320 -13.22 -19.43 -2.86
N ASP A 321 -13.86 -20.31 -2.09
CA ASP A 321 -15.17 -20.85 -2.44
C ASP A 321 -16.21 -19.72 -2.53
N MET A 322 -16.61 -19.37 -3.76
CA MET A 322 -17.52 -18.26 -4.06
C MET A 322 -18.94 -18.48 -3.51
N THR A 323 -19.26 -19.68 -3.01
CA THR A 323 -20.51 -19.92 -2.28
C THR A 323 -20.49 -19.33 -0.87
N ARG A 324 -19.31 -18.98 -0.35
CA ARG A 324 -19.16 -18.37 0.96
C ARG A 324 -19.50 -16.88 0.92
N PRO A 325 -20.18 -16.36 1.96
CA PRO A 325 -20.70 -14.99 1.94
C PRO A 325 -19.60 -13.92 1.95
N GLU A 326 -18.39 -14.22 2.45
CA GLU A 326 -17.25 -13.30 2.40
C GLU A 326 -16.55 -13.21 1.05
N ALA A 327 -16.63 -14.25 0.22
CA ALA A 327 -15.78 -14.38 -0.97
C ALA A 327 -16.15 -13.36 -2.06
N ALA A 328 -17.46 -13.22 -2.32
CA ALA A 328 -17.95 -12.29 -3.34
C ALA A 328 -17.67 -10.81 -3.01
N PRO A 329 -17.94 -10.30 -1.79
CA PRO A 329 -17.52 -8.95 -1.40
C PRO A 329 -16.02 -8.71 -1.54
N LEU A 330 -15.18 -9.64 -1.08
CA LEU A 330 -13.72 -9.52 -1.19
C LEU A 330 -13.25 -9.45 -2.65
N PHE A 331 -13.81 -10.30 -3.51
CA PHE A 331 -13.48 -10.30 -4.94
C PHE A 331 -13.88 -8.99 -5.63
N ARG A 332 -15.09 -8.49 -5.35
CA ARG A 332 -15.60 -7.21 -5.87
C ARG A 332 -14.72 -6.04 -5.46
N LEU A 333 -14.40 -5.93 -4.17
CA LEU A 333 -13.53 -4.88 -3.63
C LEU A 333 -12.11 -4.96 -4.18
N ALA A 334 -11.54 -6.16 -4.30
CA ALA A 334 -10.21 -6.35 -4.89
C ALA A 334 -10.20 -5.99 -6.39
N SER A 335 -11.27 -6.30 -7.12
CA SER A 335 -11.41 -5.92 -8.53
C SER A 335 -11.55 -4.41 -8.70
N ALA A 336 -12.34 -3.75 -7.86
CA ALA A 336 -12.46 -2.29 -7.80
C ALA A 336 -11.10 -1.63 -7.49
N GLY A 337 -10.40 -2.10 -6.45
CA GLY A 337 -9.07 -1.61 -6.11
C GLY A 337 -8.04 -1.80 -7.23
N ARG A 338 -8.09 -2.95 -7.93
CA ARG A 338 -7.22 -3.23 -9.09
C ARG A 338 -7.50 -2.27 -10.25
N ALA A 339 -8.77 -1.98 -10.54
CA ALA A 339 -9.13 -1.02 -11.58
C ALA A 339 -8.60 0.39 -11.25
N LEU A 340 -8.70 0.83 -10.00
CA LEU A 340 -8.10 2.07 -9.52
C LEU A 340 -6.57 2.06 -9.69
N GLN A 341 -5.92 0.93 -9.44
CA GLN A 341 -4.46 0.78 -9.53
C GLN A 341 -3.92 0.89 -10.97
N VAL A 342 -4.60 0.25 -11.92
CA VAL A 342 -4.14 0.19 -13.32
C VAL A 342 -4.44 1.49 -14.08
N GLY A 343 -5.38 2.30 -13.59
CA GLY A 343 -5.88 3.49 -14.30
C GLY A 343 -6.66 3.15 -15.58
N SER A 344 -6.91 1.86 -15.80
CA SER A 344 -7.76 1.35 -16.86
C SER A 344 -9.03 0.87 -16.19
N ALA A 345 -10.10 1.66 -16.23
CA ALA A 345 -11.42 1.11 -15.99
C ALA A 345 -11.65 0.04 -17.07
N PRO A 346 -11.91 -1.23 -16.73
CA PRO A 346 -12.47 -2.14 -17.71
C PRO A 346 -13.82 -1.54 -18.13
N ARG A 347 -13.89 -0.98 -19.34
CA ARG A 347 -15.15 -0.67 -20.02
C ARG A 347 -15.78 -2.00 -20.39
N GLY A 348 -16.40 -2.66 -19.42
CA GLY A 348 -17.03 -3.96 -19.56
C GLY A 348 -18.24 -4.02 -18.65
N GLU A 349 -19.38 -4.32 -19.29
CA GLU A 349 -20.78 -4.35 -18.84
C GLU A 349 -21.17 -3.34 -17.75
N ASP A 350 -22.18 -2.53 -18.07
CA ASP A 350 -22.89 -1.66 -17.14
C ASP A 350 -23.04 -2.34 -15.78
N SER A 351 -22.86 -1.58 -14.71
CA SER A 351 -23.20 -2.06 -13.36
C SER A 351 -24.67 -2.46 -13.37
N ARG A 352 -24.95 -3.75 -13.65
CA ARG A 352 -26.31 -4.30 -13.77
C ARG A 352 -27.14 -4.06 -12.51
N VAL A 353 -26.47 -3.69 -11.41
CA VAL A 353 -27.10 -3.40 -10.14
C VAL A 353 -27.84 -2.06 -10.16
N VAL A 354 -27.32 -0.98 -10.76
CA VAL A 354 -27.94 0.36 -10.55
C VAL A 354 -29.05 0.69 -11.55
N SER A 355 -29.14 0.02 -12.70
CA SER A 355 -30.23 0.25 -13.65
C SER A 355 -31.53 -0.48 -13.29
N THR A 356 -31.49 -1.51 -12.43
CA THR A 356 -32.66 -2.39 -12.20
C THR A 356 -32.98 -2.72 -10.73
N ARG A 357 -32.09 -2.49 -9.76
CA ARG A 357 -32.32 -2.87 -8.35
C ARG A 357 -31.69 -1.89 -7.35
N ILE A 358 -32.46 -1.48 -6.33
CA ILE A 358 -31.92 -0.74 -5.18
C ILE A 358 -31.05 -1.71 -4.36
N PRO A 359 -29.77 -1.42 -4.11
CA PRO A 359 -28.92 -2.28 -3.30
C PRO A 359 -29.40 -2.32 -1.85
N SER A 360 -29.12 -3.40 -1.12
CA SER A 360 -29.32 -3.40 0.33
C SER A 360 -28.33 -2.45 1.02
N ASP A 361 -28.62 -2.05 2.25
CA ASP A 361 -27.73 -1.19 3.06
C ASP A 361 -26.31 -1.77 3.20
N ASP A 362 -26.19 -3.10 3.23
CA ASP A 362 -24.91 -3.80 3.33
C ASP A 362 -24.16 -3.86 1.99
N GLU A 363 -24.87 -3.90 0.86
CA GLU A 363 -24.26 -3.92 -0.48
C GLU A 363 -23.99 -2.53 -1.04
N ALA A 364 -24.72 -1.51 -0.57
CA ALA A 364 -24.70 -0.15 -1.04
C ALA A 364 -23.27 0.45 -1.12
N PRO A 365 -22.40 0.32 -0.09
CA PRO A 365 -21.03 0.82 -0.19
C PRO A 365 -20.19 0.18 -1.29
N ILE A 366 -20.34 -1.13 -1.53
CA ILE A 366 -19.60 -1.85 -2.57
C ILE A 366 -20.09 -1.41 -3.95
N VAL A 367 -21.41 -1.30 -4.12
CA VAL A 367 -22.03 -0.86 -5.38
C VAL A 367 -21.65 0.58 -5.72
N ALA A 368 -21.67 1.48 -4.73
CA ALA A 368 -21.27 2.88 -4.92
C ALA A 368 -19.79 3.02 -5.27
N LEU A 369 -18.91 2.27 -4.58
CA LEU A 369 -17.49 2.23 -4.91
C LEU A 369 -17.25 1.75 -6.34
N GLU A 370 -17.88 0.64 -6.74
CA GLU A 370 -17.77 0.10 -8.09
C GLU A 370 -18.30 1.07 -9.17
N ALA A 371 -19.37 1.81 -8.88
CA ALA A 371 -19.90 2.83 -9.79
C ALA A 371 -18.92 4.01 -9.94
N LEU A 372 -18.33 4.50 -8.83
CA LEU A 372 -17.32 5.55 -8.88
C LEU A 372 -16.07 5.11 -9.64
N VAL A 373 -15.60 3.88 -9.43
CA VAL A 373 -14.45 3.31 -10.16
C VAL A 373 -14.70 3.27 -11.67
N ARG A 374 -15.95 3.11 -12.11
CA ARG A 374 -16.35 3.15 -13.53
C ARG A 374 -16.65 4.56 -14.05
N GLY A 375 -16.57 5.59 -13.21
CA GLY A 375 -16.87 6.98 -13.56
C GLY A 375 -18.35 7.34 -13.52
N ASP A 376 -19.22 6.51 -12.92
CA ASP A 376 -20.65 6.78 -12.79
C ASP A 376 -20.98 7.34 -11.39
N ALA A 377 -20.67 8.63 -11.20
CA ALA A 377 -20.92 9.33 -9.94
C ALA A 377 -22.42 9.40 -9.61
N ARG A 378 -23.31 9.45 -10.62
CA ARG A 378 -24.77 9.51 -10.42
C ARG A 378 -25.29 8.18 -9.89
N ALA A 379 -24.86 7.05 -10.46
CA ALA A 379 -25.21 5.74 -9.94
C ALA A 379 -24.68 5.53 -8.52
N ALA A 380 -23.44 5.96 -8.26
CA ALA A 380 -22.87 5.87 -6.92
C ALA A 380 -23.64 6.68 -5.88
N HIS A 381 -24.00 7.91 -6.22
CA HIS A 381 -24.77 8.79 -5.34
C HIS A 381 -26.15 8.20 -5.05
N ARG A 382 -26.84 7.64 -6.05
CA ARG A 382 -28.13 6.96 -5.88
C ARG A 382 -28.04 5.65 -5.08
N ALA A 383 -26.89 4.98 -5.09
CA ALA A 383 -26.70 3.74 -4.36
C ALA A 383 -26.59 3.96 -2.83
N ILE A 384 -26.25 5.17 -2.37
CA ILE A 384 -26.15 5.50 -0.94
C ILE A 384 -27.34 6.37 -0.53
N ASP A 385 -28.35 5.75 0.08
CA ASP A 385 -29.48 6.49 0.66
C ASP A 385 -29.12 7.15 2.00
N ASP A 386 -30.10 7.79 2.65
CA ASP A 386 -29.90 8.46 3.94
C ASP A 386 -29.60 7.50 5.09
N HIS A 387 -30.01 6.22 4.98
CA HIS A 387 -29.72 5.21 5.99
C HIS A 387 -28.27 4.73 5.88
N ALA A 388 -27.85 4.32 4.69
CA ALA A 388 -26.48 3.94 4.38
C ALA A 388 -25.49 5.09 4.66
N ALA A 389 -25.90 6.34 4.43
CA ALA A 389 -25.09 7.52 4.75
C ALA A 389 -24.87 7.76 6.26
N LYS A 390 -25.61 7.10 7.16
CA LYS A 390 -25.34 7.16 8.61
C LYS A 390 -24.05 6.44 8.98
N GLN A 391 -23.60 5.51 8.13
CA GLN A 391 -22.36 4.78 8.31
C GLN A 391 -21.19 5.59 7.72
N THR A 392 -20.04 5.60 8.38
CA THR A 392 -18.87 6.37 7.94
C THR A 392 -18.48 6.08 6.49
N VAL A 393 -18.43 4.80 6.08
CA VAL A 393 -18.07 4.42 4.70
C VAL A 393 -19.10 4.90 3.68
N GLY A 394 -20.40 4.82 4.01
CA GLY A 394 -21.48 5.34 3.18
C GLY A 394 -21.39 6.85 3.03
N LEU A 395 -21.17 7.59 4.13
CA LEU A 395 -21.01 9.04 4.10
C LEU A 395 -19.80 9.47 3.25
N ARG A 396 -18.66 8.79 3.40
CA ARG A 396 -17.47 9.02 2.57
C ARG A 396 -17.78 8.84 1.08
N LEU A 397 -18.43 7.73 0.71
CA LEU A 397 -18.80 7.45 -0.69
C LEU A 397 -19.83 8.44 -1.23
N ARG A 398 -20.81 8.86 -0.43
CA ARG A 398 -21.81 9.87 -0.83
C ARG A 398 -21.17 11.24 -1.04
N LEU A 399 -20.29 11.66 -0.13
CA LEU A 399 -19.51 12.90 -0.26
C LEU A 399 -18.68 12.90 -1.54
N LEU A 400 -17.89 11.84 -1.76
CA LEU A 400 -17.05 11.71 -2.95
C LEU A 400 -17.88 11.64 -4.24
N ALA A 401 -19.01 10.91 -4.23
CA ALA A 401 -19.90 10.82 -5.37
C ALA A 401 -20.54 12.17 -5.71
N GLY A 402 -21.08 12.88 -4.72
CA GLY A 402 -21.65 14.21 -4.91
C GLY A 402 -20.61 15.21 -5.44
N ALA A 403 -19.41 15.20 -4.86
CA ALA A 403 -18.30 16.05 -5.27
C ALA A 403 -17.80 15.78 -6.70
N SER A 404 -18.12 14.61 -7.28
CA SER A 404 -17.77 14.27 -8.66
C SER A 404 -18.81 14.71 -9.70
N GLY A 405 -19.79 15.55 -9.33
CA GLY A 405 -20.68 16.23 -10.28
C GLY A 405 -22.20 16.10 -10.10
N PRO A 406 -22.77 15.02 -9.52
CA PRO A 406 -24.23 14.89 -9.36
C PRO A 406 -24.85 15.99 -8.49
N ASP A 407 -24.15 16.37 -7.41
CA ASP A 407 -24.62 17.38 -6.46
C ASP A 407 -23.43 18.04 -5.74
N LEU A 408 -22.81 19.00 -6.41
CA LEU A 408 -21.66 19.74 -5.87
C LEU A 408 -22.03 20.59 -4.65
N GLY A 409 -23.26 21.10 -4.60
CA GLY A 409 -23.77 21.92 -3.51
C GLY A 409 -23.95 21.11 -2.22
N GLU A 410 -24.62 19.96 -2.31
CA GLU A 410 -24.78 19.05 -1.17
C GLU A 410 -23.42 18.53 -0.70
N ALA A 411 -22.52 18.14 -1.61
CA ALA A 411 -21.18 17.68 -1.25
C ALA A 411 -20.39 18.73 -0.47
N ARG A 412 -20.46 20.01 -0.88
CA ARG A 412 -19.81 21.11 -0.17
C ARG A 412 -20.43 21.33 1.21
N ALA A 413 -21.75 21.30 1.32
CA ALA A 413 -22.46 21.40 2.60
C ALA A 413 -22.11 20.24 3.56
N ILE A 414 -22.00 19.00 3.05
CA ILE A 414 -21.52 17.85 3.84
C ILE A 414 -20.09 18.10 4.33
N ALA A 415 -19.20 18.56 3.45
CA ALA A 415 -17.80 18.81 3.79
C ALA A 415 -17.61 19.91 4.85
N GLU A 416 -18.45 20.96 4.80
CA GLU A 416 -18.50 22.01 5.82
C GLU A 416 -18.93 21.45 7.17
N ARG A 417 -20.04 20.68 7.22
CA ARG A 417 -20.50 20.02 8.46
C ARG A 417 -19.45 19.09 9.06
N VAL A 418 -18.75 18.32 8.23
CA VAL A 418 -17.67 17.42 8.68
C VAL A 418 -16.51 18.22 9.29
N SER A 419 -16.19 19.39 8.72
CA SER A 419 -15.11 20.26 9.22
C SER A 419 -15.43 20.86 10.60
N GLU A 420 -16.71 20.97 10.95
CA GLU A 420 -17.17 21.47 12.25
C GLU A 420 -17.21 20.37 13.32
N MET A 421 -17.05 19.10 12.93
CA MET A 421 -17.00 17.99 13.89
C MET A 421 -15.71 18.06 14.72
N THR A 422 -15.82 17.81 16.02
CA THR A 422 -14.68 17.86 16.95
C THR A 422 -13.63 16.78 16.68
N SER A 423 -14.05 15.62 16.16
CA SER A 423 -13.16 14.49 15.86
C SER A 423 -13.78 13.61 14.76
N PRO A 424 -13.80 14.08 13.50
CA PRO A 424 -14.28 13.27 12.39
C PRO A 424 -13.37 12.05 12.20
N ASP A 425 -13.92 10.99 11.58
CA ASP A 425 -13.09 9.89 11.08
C ASP A 425 -11.96 10.48 10.19
N PRO A 426 -10.69 10.04 10.35
CA PRO A 426 -9.57 10.64 9.63
C PRO A 426 -9.74 10.61 8.10
N GLY A 427 -10.30 9.52 7.57
CA GLY A 427 -10.56 9.37 6.13
C GLY A 427 -11.61 10.37 5.64
N LEU A 428 -12.71 10.47 6.38
CA LEU A 428 -13.79 11.43 6.11
C LEU A 428 -13.33 12.88 6.22
N GLY A 429 -12.51 13.21 7.23
CA GLY A 429 -11.94 14.54 7.41
C GLY A 429 -11.07 14.97 6.22
N VAL A 430 -10.25 14.06 5.70
CA VAL A 430 -9.45 14.33 4.48
C VAL A 430 -10.33 14.49 3.25
N ASP A 431 -11.36 13.65 3.07
CA ASP A 431 -12.31 13.78 1.96
C ASP A 431 -12.98 15.17 1.99
N ALA A 432 -13.44 15.62 3.16
CA ALA A 432 -14.05 16.94 3.34
C ALA A 432 -13.08 18.09 3.06
N MET A 433 -11.82 18.01 3.54
CA MET A 433 -10.80 19.02 3.24
C MET A 433 -10.53 19.14 1.74
N MET A 434 -10.50 18.01 1.01
CA MET A 434 -10.29 18.03 -0.43
C MET A 434 -11.48 18.65 -1.17
N VAL A 435 -12.72 18.31 -0.79
CA VAL A 435 -13.92 18.90 -1.38
C VAL A 435 -13.98 20.42 -1.11
N ARG A 436 -13.63 20.87 0.10
CA ARG A 436 -13.59 22.30 0.44
C ARG A 436 -12.49 23.08 -0.28
N ALA A 437 -11.41 22.40 -0.67
CA ALA A 437 -10.32 23.02 -1.42
C ALA A 437 -10.68 23.27 -2.89
N LEU A 438 -11.79 22.72 -3.40
CA LEU A 438 -12.23 22.92 -4.77
C LEU A 438 -12.76 24.34 -5.00
N PRO A 439 -12.45 24.94 -6.17
CA PRO A 439 -13.16 26.12 -6.65
C PRO A 439 -14.68 25.87 -6.69
N GLU A 440 -15.46 26.94 -6.52
CA GLU A 440 -16.92 26.84 -6.57
C GLU A 440 -17.38 26.29 -7.93
N GLY A 441 -18.34 25.36 -7.89
CA GLY A 441 -18.86 24.69 -9.10
C GLY A 441 -17.90 23.72 -9.79
N ARG A 442 -16.69 23.48 -9.25
CA ARG A 442 -15.75 22.51 -9.82
C ARG A 442 -15.96 21.12 -9.21
N ALA A 443 -16.05 20.11 -10.07
CA ALA A 443 -16.06 18.72 -9.67
C ALA A 443 -14.65 18.26 -9.21
N LEU A 444 -14.62 17.29 -8.31
CA LEU A 444 -13.39 16.67 -7.82
C LEU A 444 -12.63 16.01 -8.99
N PRO A 445 -11.37 16.39 -9.24
CA PRO A 445 -10.54 15.77 -10.27
C PRO A 445 -10.47 14.26 -10.12
N TRP A 446 -10.46 13.52 -11.23
CA TRP A 446 -10.48 12.05 -11.21
C TRP A 446 -9.28 11.45 -10.46
N GLU A 447 -8.14 12.13 -10.47
CA GLU A 447 -6.96 11.75 -9.68
C GLU A 447 -7.25 11.82 -8.18
N SER A 448 -7.78 12.95 -7.72
CA SER A 448 -8.14 13.16 -6.32
C SER A 448 -9.18 12.12 -5.89
N LEU A 449 -10.20 11.88 -6.72
CA LEU A 449 -11.17 10.82 -6.46
C LEU A 449 -10.49 9.45 -6.34
N THR A 450 -9.63 9.09 -7.30
CA THR A 450 -8.92 7.78 -7.33
C THR A 450 -8.09 7.56 -6.06
N GLU A 451 -7.37 8.59 -5.60
CA GLU A 451 -6.63 8.53 -4.34
C GLU A 451 -7.55 8.22 -3.17
N ARG A 452 -8.68 8.93 -3.05
CA ARG A 452 -9.62 8.74 -1.93
C ARG A 452 -10.35 7.41 -2.00
N LEU A 453 -10.74 6.94 -3.18
CA LEU A 453 -11.39 5.64 -3.36
C LEU A 453 -10.50 4.47 -2.93
N ARG A 454 -9.18 4.57 -3.12
CA ARG A 454 -8.26 3.52 -2.62
C ARG A 454 -8.28 3.38 -1.11
N ASP A 455 -8.33 4.51 -0.40
CA ASP A 455 -8.48 4.50 1.05
C ASP A 455 -9.83 3.91 1.45
N VAL A 456 -10.90 4.26 0.72
CA VAL A 456 -12.25 3.74 0.95
C VAL A 456 -12.34 2.22 0.74
N VAL A 457 -11.58 1.61 -0.18
CA VAL A 457 -11.57 0.15 -0.38
C VAL A 457 -11.30 -0.59 0.93
N ARG A 458 -10.36 -0.09 1.75
CA ARG A 458 -10.02 -0.69 3.03
C ARG A 458 -11.17 -0.59 4.04
N ASP A 459 -11.87 0.54 4.07
CA ASP A 459 -13.00 0.76 4.97
C ASP A 459 -14.23 -0.04 4.53
N ALA A 460 -14.50 -0.09 3.23
CA ALA A 460 -15.55 -0.92 2.65
C ALA A 460 -15.31 -2.41 2.93
N MET A 461 -14.06 -2.88 2.89
CA MET A 461 -13.72 -4.25 3.30
C MET A 461 -13.99 -4.49 4.78
N ARG A 462 -13.56 -3.60 5.68
CA ARG A 462 -13.84 -3.75 7.12
C ARG A 462 -15.34 -3.79 7.38
N PHE A 463 -16.08 -2.92 6.73
CA PHE A 463 -17.53 -2.86 6.80
C PHE A 463 -18.17 -4.17 6.32
N ALA A 464 -17.84 -4.62 5.11
CA ALA A 464 -18.40 -5.84 4.54
C ALA A 464 -18.14 -7.08 5.42
N LEU A 465 -16.94 -7.20 5.97
CA LEU A 465 -16.58 -8.32 6.86
C LEU A 465 -17.24 -8.24 8.24
N SER A 466 -17.68 -7.05 8.69
CA SER A 466 -18.37 -6.89 9.98
C SER A 466 -19.85 -7.29 9.94
N ARG A 467 -20.40 -7.54 8.74
CA ARG A 467 -21.79 -7.92 8.50
C ARG A 467 -21.99 -9.43 8.31
N LEU A 468 -20.89 -10.19 8.36
CA LEU A 468 -20.82 -11.64 8.26
C LEU A 468 -20.71 -12.24 9.66
#